data_AF-A0A938SXN0-F1
#
_entry.id   AF-A0A938SXN0-F1
#
_cell.length_a   1.000
_cell.length_b   1.000
_cell.length_c   1.000
_cell.angle_alpha   90.00
_cell.angle_beta   90.00
_cell.angle_gamma   90.00
#
_symmetry.space_group_name_H-M   'P 1'
#
loop_
_entity.id
_entity.type
_entity.pdbx_description
1 polymer ?
#
loop_
_entity_poly.entity_id
_entity_poly.type
_entity_poly.pdbx_seq_one_letter_code
_entity_poly.pdbx_strand_id
1 'polypeptide(L)'
;MSWLQRDKKGLKNQPRLARKEIPDGLWMKCPSCGEILFRQELEKSLWVCSHCQNHFRVGAEVYLGFMLDEGSFRETHVGLTSLDPLEFKVGGEAYADKLKEAQARSGLDDAVVTGVGSVGGHAVTVAVMDFRFMGGSMGSVVGEKIARAIGDSLASGRPLIIVSQSGGARMQESILSLMQMAKTSALLGRLREKRIPFISILTHPTTGGVTASFAMLGDL
;
A
#
# COMPACT_ATOMS: atom_id res chain seq x y z
N MET A 1 -2.07 -81.75 1.09
CA MET A 1 -2.77 -80.48 1.42
C MET A 1 -1.75 -79.44 1.93
N SER A 2 -0.95 -78.84 1.03
CA SER A 2 0.08 -77.85 1.39
C SER A 2 0.47 -76.94 0.20
N TRP A 3 -0.48 -76.62 -0.67
CA TRP A 3 -0.25 -75.75 -1.84
C TRP A 3 -0.98 -74.39 -1.72
N LEU A 4 -1.81 -74.23 -0.69
CA LEU A 4 -2.61 -73.03 -0.44
C LEU A 4 -2.08 -72.17 0.72
N GLN A 5 -0.77 -71.98 0.83
CA GLN A 5 -0.20 -70.91 1.65
C GLN A 5 0.26 -69.77 0.74
N ARG A 6 -0.62 -68.79 0.57
CA ARG A 6 -0.27 -67.47 0.04
C ARG A 6 0.51 -66.73 1.11
N ASP A 7 1.82 -66.57 0.91
CA ASP A 7 2.62 -65.62 1.66
C ASP A 7 2.08 -64.21 1.38
N LYS A 8 1.42 -63.62 2.38
CA LYS A 8 1.04 -62.20 2.35
C LYS A 8 2.29 -61.36 2.57
N LYS A 9 3.15 -61.25 1.56
CA LYS A 9 4.06 -60.10 1.44
C LYS A 9 3.20 -58.88 1.17
N GLY A 10 2.73 -58.24 2.24
CA GLY A 10 2.11 -56.93 2.16
C GLY A 10 3.07 -55.99 1.43
N LEU A 11 2.53 -55.19 0.51
CA LEU A 11 3.25 -54.08 -0.10
C LEU A 11 3.86 -53.26 1.03
N LYS A 12 5.19 -53.30 1.16
CA LYS A 12 5.91 -52.42 2.08
C LYS A 12 5.54 -51.01 1.67
N ASN A 13 4.90 -50.27 2.57
CA ASN A 13 4.62 -48.85 2.40
C ASN A 13 5.92 -48.17 1.98
N GLN A 14 6.03 -47.81 0.70
CA GLN A 14 7.06 -46.87 0.27
C GLN A 14 6.89 -45.63 1.15
N PRO A 15 7.98 -45.03 1.66
CA PRO A 15 7.87 -43.79 2.40
C PRO A 15 7.08 -42.83 1.51
N ARG A 16 5.94 -42.33 2.02
CA ARG A 16 5.16 -41.30 1.33
C ARG A 16 6.17 -40.23 0.93
N LEU A 17 6.41 -40.08 -0.37
CA LEU A 17 7.14 -38.93 -0.91
C LEU A 17 6.59 -37.72 -0.17
N ALA A 18 7.44 -37.06 0.61
CA ALA A 18 7.06 -35.94 1.43
C ALA A 18 6.22 -35.02 0.54
N ARG A 19 4.94 -34.88 0.88
CA ARG A 19 4.01 -34.05 0.13
C ARG A 19 4.63 -32.66 0.21
N LYS A 20 5.27 -32.21 -0.87
CA LYS A 20 5.83 -30.85 -0.95
C LYS A 20 4.67 -29.94 -0.56
N GLU A 21 4.78 -29.31 0.59
CA GLU A 21 3.81 -28.33 1.03
C GLU A 21 3.81 -27.25 -0.03
N ILE A 22 2.71 -27.18 -0.79
CA ILE A 22 2.52 -26.14 -1.78
C ILE A 22 2.46 -24.84 -0.99
N PRO A 23 3.34 -23.87 -1.23
CA PRO A 23 3.32 -22.60 -0.52
C PRO A 23 1.92 -21.97 -0.59
N ASP A 24 1.37 -21.61 0.55
CA ASP A 24 0.14 -20.81 0.60
C ASP A 24 0.35 -19.48 -0.16
N GLY A 25 -0.67 -19.04 -0.89
CA GLY A 25 -0.65 -17.75 -1.60
C GLY A 25 -0.20 -17.78 -3.07
N LEU A 26 0.00 -18.96 -3.67
CA LEU A 26 0.30 -19.11 -5.10
C LEU A 26 -0.89 -18.75 -6.01
N TRP A 27 -2.10 -18.91 -5.52
CA TRP A 27 -3.34 -18.65 -6.26
C TRP A 27 -4.14 -17.55 -5.57
N MET A 28 -4.71 -16.64 -6.36
CA MET A 28 -5.54 -15.55 -5.89
C MET A 28 -6.85 -15.53 -6.66
N LYS A 29 -7.96 -15.41 -5.93
CA LYS A 29 -9.29 -15.27 -6.51
C LYS A 29 -9.55 -13.81 -6.89
N CYS A 30 -9.97 -13.56 -8.12
CA CYS A 30 -10.38 -12.22 -8.55
C CYS A 30 -11.64 -11.79 -7.78
N PRO A 31 -11.64 -10.62 -7.12
CA PRO A 31 -12.82 -10.14 -6.39
C PRO A 31 -13.99 -9.77 -7.31
N SER A 32 -13.73 -9.48 -8.59
CA SER A 32 -14.75 -9.07 -9.55
C SER A 32 -15.39 -10.25 -10.29
N CYS A 33 -14.60 -11.10 -10.95
CA CYS A 33 -15.14 -12.22 -11.75
C CYS A 33 -15.06 -13.59 -11.07
N GLY A 34 -14.37 -13.70 -9.93
CA GLY A 34 -14.21 -14.96 -9.21
C GLY A 34 -13.19 -15.95 -9.78
N GLU A 35 -12.52 -15.60 -10.89
CA GLU A 35 -11.49 -16.43 -11.53
C GLU A 35 -10.30 -16.66 -10.60
N ILE A 36 -9.69 -17.86 -10.66
CA ILE A 36 -8.53 -18.22 -9.85
C ILE A 36 -7.28 -17.99 -10.70
N LEU A 37 -6.48 -16.99 -10.31
CA LEU A 37 -5.31 -16.55 -11.05
C LEU A 37 -4.04 -16.94 -10.31
N PHE A 38 -3.00 -17.28 -11.06
CA PHE A 38 -1.70 -17.56 -10.48
C PHE A 38 -0.97 -16.25 -10.16
N ARG A 39 -0.36 -16.17 -8.97
CA ARG A 39 0.27 -14.94 -8.48
C ARG A 39 1.36 -14.42 -9.43
N GLN A 40 2.20 -15.31 -9.97
CA GLN A 40 3.27 -14.91 -10.89
C GLN A 40 2.73 -14.32 -12.20
N GLU A 41 1.55 -14.76 -12.64
CA GLU A 41 0.89 -14.18 -13.82
C GLU A 41 0.35 -12.78 -13.51
N LEU A 42 -0.22 -12.60 -12.31
CA LEU A 42 -0.68 -11.30 -11.84
C LEU A 42 0.47 -10.31 -11.66
N GLU A 43 1.62 -10.74 -11.15
CA GLU A 43 2.80 -9.89 -11.04
C GLU A 43 3.29 -9.41 -12.43
N LYS A 44 3.26 -10.31 -13.44
CA LYS A 44 3.58 -9.95 -14.83
C LYS A 44 2.55 -9.03 -15.48
N SER A 45 1.28 -9.14 -15.10
CA SER A 45 0.20 -8.27 -15.60
C SER A 45 0.00 -7.00 -14.78
N LEU A 46 0.97 -6.62 -13.93
CA LEU A 46 0.89 -5.45 -13.05
C LEU A 46 -0.37 -5.45 -12.18
N TRP A 47 -0.71 -6.63 -11.67
CA TRP A 47 -1.86 -6.86 -10.78
C TRP A 47 -3.21 -6.53 -11.43
N VAL A 48 -3.31 -6.74 -12.75
CA VAL A 48 -4.56 -6.64 -13.51
C VAL A 48 -5.06 -8.04 -13.86
N CYS A 49 -6.34 -8.30 -13.59
CA CYS A 49 -6.97 -9.56 -13.95
C CYS A 49 -6.96 -9.75 -15.48
N SER A 50 -6.33 -10.83 -15.97
CA SER A 50 -6.30 -11.19 -17.39
C SER A 50 -7.70 -11.44 -17.99
N HIS A 51 -8.65 -11.90 -17.17
CA HIS A 51 -10.01 -12.23 -17.61
C HIS A 51 -10.97 -11.03 -17.65
N CYS A 52 -11.02 -10.22 -16.59
CA CYS A 52 -12.01 -9.14 -16.46
C CYS A 52 -11.41 -7.73 -16.38
N GLN A 53 -10.09 -7.59 -16.51
CA GLN A 53 -9.36 -6.32 -16.42
C GLN A 53 -9.53 -5.58 -15.07
N ASN A 54 -10.05 -6.25 -14.05
CA ASN A 54 -10.11 -5.70 -12.70
C ASN A 54 -8.70 -5.47 -12.15
N HIS A 55 -8.43 -4.26 -11.70
CA HIS A 55 -7.21 -3.91 -10.99
C HIS A 55 -7.29 -4.41 -9.54
N PHE A 56 -6.31 -5.22 -9.13
CA PHE A 56 -6.20 -5.65 -7.75
C PHE A 56 -5.64 -4.52 -6.90
N ARG A 57 -6.05 -4.51 -5.63
CA ARG A 57 -5.44 -3.63 -4.64
C ARG A 57 -4.09 -4.18 -4.25
N VAL A 58 -3.07 -3.34 -4.31
CA VAL A 58 -1.69 -3.70 -3.97
C VAL A 58 -1.14 -2.76 -2.90
N GLY A 59 -0.02 -3.18 -2.31
CA GLY A 59 0.72 -2.39 -1.33
C GLY A 59 1.58 -1.32 -1.98
N ALA A 60 2.08 -0.39 -1.17
CA ALA A 60 2.94 0.69 -1.63
C ALA A 60 4.23 0.18 -2.31
N GLU A 61 4.78 -0.93 -1.83
CA GLU A 61 5.97 -1.59 -2.38
C GLU A 61 5.79 -2.02 -3.84
N VAL A 62 4.58 -2.44 -4.21
CA VAL A 62 4.29 -2.90 -5.57
C VAL A 62 4.25 -1.72 -6.51
N TYR A 63 3.55 -0.65 -6.14
CA TYR A 63 3.51 0.60 -6.91
C TYR A 63 4.91 1.16 -7.12
N LEU A 64 5.72 1.24 -6.06
CA LEU A 64 7.11 1.72 -6.16
C LEU A 64 7.94 0.83 -7.09
N GLY A 65 7.76 -0.49 -7.02
CA GLY A 65 8.54 -1.45 -7.80
C GLY A 65 8.33 -1.39 -9.32
N PHE A 66 7.12 -1.07 -9.79
CA PHE A 66 6.88 -0.92 -11.24
C PHE A 66 6.88 0.54 -11.72
N MET A 67 6.68 1.51 -10.83
CA MET A 67 6.64 2.93 -11.20
C MET A 67 8.03 3.54 -11.31
N LEU A 68 8.98 3.12 -10.47
CA LEU A 68 10.33 3.68 -10.39
C LEU A 68 11.35 2.79 -11.09
N ASP A 69 12.44 3.41 -11.54
CA ASP A 69 13.58 2.69 -12.09
C ASP A 69 14.20 1.79 -11.01
N GLU A 70 14.65 0.60 -11.43
CA GLU A 70 15.19 -0.42 -10.53
C GLU A 70 16.36 0.11 -9.68
N GLY A 71 16.29 -0.11 -8.36
CA GLY A 71 17.32 0.32 -7.41
C GLY A 71 17.40 1.84 -7.16
N SER A 72 16.52 2.65 -7.77
CA SER A 72 16.56 4.12 -7.60
C SER A 72 15.89 4.62 -6.33
N PHE A 73 14.99 3.83 -5.75
CA PHE A 73 14.15 4.27 -4.63
C PHE A 73 14.94 4.38 -3.33
N ARG A 74 14.82 5.54 -2.69
CA ARG A 74 15.30 5.80 -1.34
C ARG A 74 14.16 6.39 -0.51
N GLU A 75 13.72 5.63 0.48
CA GLU A 75 12.67 6.06 1.40
C GLU A 75 13.12 7.28 2.23
N THR A 76 12.18 8.18 2.51
CA THR A 76 12.37 9.35 3.36
C THR A 76 11.33 9.38 4.47
N HIS A 77 11.66 10.05 5.58
CA HIS A 77 10.77 10.23 6.73
C HIS A 77 10.33 8.91 7.40
N VAL A 78 11.26 7.94 7.44
CA VAL A 78 11.12 6.67 8.15
C VAL A 78 11.07 6.89 9.66
N GLY A 79 10.30 6.08 10.39
CA GLY A 79 10.18 6.12 11.84
C GLY A 79 9.16 7.14 12.36
N LEU A 80 8.47 7.86 11.49
CA LEU A 80 7.32 8.70 11.89
C LEU A 80 6.11 7.81 12.16
N THR A 81 5.69 7.73 13.42
CA THR A 81 4.57 6.92 13.87
C THR A 81 3.47 7.76 14.51
N SER A 82 2.23 7.27 14.40
CA SER A 82 1.06 7.96 14.96
C SER A 82 1.03 7.83 16.48
N LEU A 83 0.62 8.90 17.14
CA LEU A 83 0.31 8.92 18.57
C LEU A 83 -1.20 8.90 18.79
N ASP A 84 -1.64 8.69 20.03
CA ASP A 84 -3.05 8.80 20.43
C ASP A 84 -3.28 10.04 21.31
N PRO A 85 -3.27 11.26 20.73
CA PRO A 85 -3.39 12.49 21.51
C PRO A 85 -4.78 12.70 22.12
N LEU A 86 -5.79 11.96 21.66
CA LEU A 86 -7.18 12.06 22.13
C LEU A 86 -7.55 10.92 23.09
N GLU A 87 -6.63 10.00 23.38
CA GLU A 87 -6.87 8.77 24.14
C GLU A 87 -8.14 8.02 23.64
N PHE A 88 -8.27 7.94 22.31
CA PHE A 88 -9.52 7.57 21.66
C PHE A 88 -9.88 6.09 21.91
N LYS A 89 -11.10 5.85 22.41
CA LYS A 89 -11.63 4.51 22.68
C LYS A 89 -13.08 4.38 22.21
N VAL A 90 -13.39 3.31 21.48
CA VAL A 90 -14.75 2.98 21.04
C VAL A 90 -14.99 1.48 21.18
N GLY A 91 -16.11 1.10 21.80
CA GLY A 91 -16.53 -0.31 21.88
C GLY A 91 -15.56 -1.22 22.63
N GLY A 92 -14.71 -0.68 23.51
CA GLY A 92 -13.66 -1.42 24.22
C GLY A 92 -12.32 -1.50 23.48
N GLU A 93 -12.24 -1.03 22.24
CA GLU A 93 -11.01 -0.99 21.46
C GLU A 93 -10.33 0.38 21.57
N ALA A 94 -9.04 0.40 21.93
CA ALA A 94 -8.24 1.61 21.97
C ALA A 94 -7.56 1.88 20.62
N TYR A 95 -7.44 3.16 20.25
CA TYR A 95 -6.77 3.55 19.01
C TYR A 95 -5.30 3.11 18.98
N ALA A 96 -4.59 3.20 20.10
CA ALA A 96 -3.23 2.70 20.24
C ALA A 96 -3.07 1.22 19.86
N ASP A 97 -4.07 0.39 20.15
CA ASP A 97 -4.03 -1.04 19.80
C ASP A 97 -4.30 -1.23 18.29
N LYS A 98 -5.23 -0.47 17.72
CA LYS A 98 -5.46 -0.47 16.25
C LYS A 98 -4.23 -0.04 15.46
N LEU A 99 -3.45 0.90 15.98
CA LEU A 99 -2.17 1.30 15.38
C LEU A 99 -1.18 0.14 15.37
N LYS A 100 -1.00 -0.55 16.50
CA LYS A 100 -0.10 -1.71 16.59
C LYS A 100 -0.54 -2.83 15.66
N GLU A 101 -1.83 -3.12 15.58
CA GLU A 101 -2.37 -4.12 14.66
C GLU A 101 -2.15 -3.74 13.20
N ALA A 102 -2.36 -2.47 12.84
CA ALA A 102 -2.14 -1.97 11.49
C ALA A 102 -0.66 -2.02 11.10
N GLN A 103 0.25 -1.66 12.01
CA GLN A 103 1.70 -1.78 11.83
C GLN A 103 2.11 -3.24 11.64
N ALA A 104 1.65 -4.14 12.51
CA ALA A 104 1.95 -5.57 12.40
C ALA A 104 1.43 -6.20 11.10
N ARG A 105 0.23 -5.79 10.64
CA ARG A 105 -0.37 -6.31 9.41
C ARG A 105 0.27 -5.78 8.14
N SER A 106 0.65 -4.51 8.12
CA SER A 106 1.16 -3.84 6.91
C SER A 106 2.68 -3.83 6.81
N GLY A 107 3.39 -3.93 7.94
CA GLY A 107 4.83 -3.70 8.00
C GLY A 107 5.24 -2.23 7.83
N LEU A 108 4.28 -1.29 7.87
CA LEU A 108 4.50 0.13 7.67
C LEU A 108 4.33 0.92 8.98
N ASP A 109 5.05 2.04 9.09
CA ASP A 109 4.90 2.98 10.22
C ASP A 109 3.52 3.65 10.23
N ASP A 110 3.01 3.99 9.03
CA ASP A 110 1.68 4.55 8.79
C ASP A 110 1.24 4.30 7.32
N ALA A 111 0.07 4.78 6.93
CA ALA A 111 -0.61 4.54 5.66
C ALA A 111 0.01 5.24 4.44
N VAL A 112 1.26 5.70 4.50
CA VAL A 112 1.97 6.28 3.37
C VAL A 112 3.47 6.04 3.44
N VAL A 113 4.05 5.64 2.31
CA VAL A 113 5.48 5.54 2.08
C VAL A 113 5.90 6.75 1.25
N THR A 114 6.94 7.46 1.66
CA THR A 114 7.47 8.63 0.96
C THR A 114 8.92 8.42 0.62
N GLY A 115 9.38 8.98 -0.50
CA GLY A 115 10.77 8.85 -0.87
C GLY A 115 11.14 9.61 -2.12
N VAL A 116 12.35 9.33 -2.60
CA VAL A 116 12.88 9.84 -3.86
C VAL A 116 13.25 8.63 -4.72
N GLY A 117 13.00 8.72 -6.02
CA GLY A 117 13.44 7.72 -6.98
C GLY A 117 13.67 8.37 -8.34
N SER A 118 13.75 7.56 -9.40
CA SER A 118 13.73 8.05 -10.77
C SER A 118 12.69 7.34 -11.62
N VAL A 119 12.18 8.04 -12.64
CA VAL A 119 11.29 7.49 -13.68
C VAL A 119 11.91 7.82 -15.02
N GLY A 120 12.37 6.81 -15.76
CA GLY A 120 13.07 7.03 -17.02
C GLY A 120 14.33 7.88 -16.87
N GLY A 121 15.04 7.74 -15.74
CA GLY A 121 16.23 8.53 -15.40
C GLY A 121 15.94 9.93 -14.82
N HIS A 122 14.69 10.38 -14.76
CA HIS A 122 14.32 11.67 -14.17
C HIS A 122 14.06 11.52 -12.67
N ALA A 123 14.79 12.28 -11.84
CA ALA A 123 14.60 12.25 -10.40
C ALA A 123 13.23 12.82 -10.00
N VAL A 124 12.47 12.05 -9.21
CA VAL A 124 11.12 12.41 -8.73
C VAL A 124 11.02 12.24 -7.22
N THR A 125 10.17 13.05 -6.60
CA THR A 125 9.70 12.82 -5.24
C THR A 125 8.38 12.06 -5.30
N VAL A 126 8.23 11.02 -4.49
CA VAL A 126 7.05 10.16 -4.49
C VAL A 126 6.42 10.02 -3.12
N ALA A 127 5.09 9.91 -3.09
CA ALA A 127 4.33 9.46 -1.94
C ALA A 127 3.30 8.42 -2.38
N VAL A 128 3.31 7.23 -1.77
CA VAL A 128 2.42 6.13 -2.13
C VAL A 128 1.66 5.69 -0.90
N MET A 129 0.34 5.87 -0.93
CA MET A 129 -0.54 5.47 0.15
C MET A 129 -0.78 3.96 0.15
N ASP A 130 -1.01 3.41 1.34
CA ASP A 130 -1.30 1.98 1.52
C ASP A 130 -2.59 1.75 2.31
N PHE A 131 -3.56 1.10 1.65
CA PHE A 131 -4.87 0.85 2.26
C PHE A 131 -4.86 -0.26 3.30
N ARG A 132 -3.82 -1.12 3.32
CA ARG A 132 -3.67 -2.17 4.34
C ARG A 132 -3.50 -1.57 5.73
N PHE A 133 -3.00 -0.34 5.82
CA PHE A 133 -2.89 0.42 7.06
C PHE A 133 -4.19 1.22 7.29
N MET A 134 -5.04 0.75 8.20
CA MET A 134 -6.28 1.42 8.61
C MET A 134 -7.12 2.02 7.46
N GLY A 135 -7.24 1.29 6.34
CA GLY A 135 -8.01 1.74 5.17
C GLY A 135 -7.39 2.93 4.44
N GLY A 136 -6.08 3.16 4.57
CA GLY A 136 -5.41 4.29 3.94
C GLY A 136 -5.85 5.63 4.54
N SER A 137 -6.43 5.62 5.74
CA SER A 137 -7.03 6.82 6.32
C SER A 137 -5.97 7.88 6.60
N MET A 138 -6.26 9.14 6.27
CA MET A 138 -5.34 10.25 6.49
C MET A 138 -5.39 10.71 7.96
N GLY A 139 -4.33 10.37 8.69
CA GLY A 139 -3.99 10.86 10.03
C GLY A 139 -2.90 11.94 10.00
N SER A 140 -2.45 12.36 11.18
CA SER A 140 -1.39 13.37 11.35
C SER A 140 -0.09 12.94 10.67
N VAL A 141 0.29 11.67 10.78
CA VAL A 141 1.50 11.15 10.13
C VAL A 141 1.38 11.15 8.62
N VAL A 142 0.25 10.71 8.07
CA VAL A 142 0.03 10.75 6.61
C VAL A 142 0.15 12.19 6.10
N GLY A 143 -0.51 13.14 6.77
CA GLY A 143 -0.42 14.55 6.42
C GLY A 143 0.97 15.15 6.58
N GLU A 144 1.72 14.76 7.62
CA GLU A 144 3.11 15.18 7.84
C GLU A 144 4.07 14.60 6.80
N LYS A 145 4.01 13.29 6.51
CA LYS A 145 4.87 12.66 5.50
C LYS A 145 4.61 13.26 4.11
N ILE A 146 3.35 13.45 3.73
CA ILE A 146 3.00 14.11 2.45
C ILE A 146 3.50 15.56 2.44
N ALA A 147 3.29 16.32 3.51
CA ALA A 147 3.78 17.69 3.62
C ALA A 147 5.31 17.77 3.47
N ARG A 148 6.05 16.86 4.11
CA ARG A 148 7.51 16.79 3.96
C ARG A 148 7.93 16.38 2.55
N ALA A 149 7.24 15.44 1.91
CA ALA A 149 7.50 15.07 0.52
C ALA A 149 7.28 16.26 -0.44
N ILE A 150 6.21 17.04 -0.25
CA ILE A 150 6.00 18.30 -1.01
C ILE A 150 7.14 19.29 -0.71
N GLY A 151 7.58 19.39 0.55
CA GLY A 151 8.74 20.19 0.95
C GLY A 151 10.04 19.77 0.26
N ASP A 152 10.32 18.48 0.18
CA ASP A 152 11.49 17.91 -0.49
C ASP A 152 11.45 18.22 -1.99
N SER A 153 10.28 18.08 -2.61
CA SER A 153 10.04 18.47 -4.01
C SER A 153 10.26 19.98 -4.23
N LEU A 154 9.72 20.83 -3.36
CA LEU A 154 9.90 22.29 -3.38
C LEU A 154 11.36 22.74 -3.23
N ALA A 155 12.14 22.02 -2.43
CA ALA A 155 13.55 22.31 -2.17
C ALA A 155 14.45 21.84 -3.33
N SER A 156 14.15 20.69 -3.91
CA SER A 156 14.96 20.07 -4.97
C SER A 156 14.52 20.40 -6.39
N GLY A 157 13.33 20.98 -6.58
CA GLY A 157 12.75 21.25 -7.90
C GLY A 157 12.29 19.99 -8.64
N ARG A 158 12.18 18.84 -7.95
CA ARG A 158 11.80 17.55 -8.56
C ARG A 158 10.28 17.46 -8.74
N PRO A 159 9.78 16.89 -9.85
CA PRO A 159 8.36 16.55 -9.96
C PRO A 159 7.88 15.71 -8.78
N LEU A 160 6.64 15.94 -8.37
CA LEU A 160 5.97 15.22 -7.31
C LEU A 160 4.98 14.23 -7.92
N ILE A 161 4.99 12.98 -7.45
CA ILE A 161 3.99 11.97 -7.81
C ILE A 161 3.36 11.46 -6.52
N ILE A 162 2.03 11.53 -6.41
CA ILE A 162 1.29 10.95 -5.28
C ILE A 162 0.33 9.89 -5.78
N VAL A 163 0.50 8.65 -5.29
CA VAL A 163 -0.47 7.56 -5.50
C VAL A 163 -1.40 7.52 -4.29
N SER A 164 -2.65 7.90 -4.51
CA SER A 164 -3.67 8.01 -3.48
C SER A 164 -4.50 6.74 -3.39
N GLN A 165 -4.62 6.20 -2.18
CA GLN A 165 -5.45 5.04 -1.87
C GLN A 165 -5.98 5.19 -0.43
N SER A 166 -7.23 5.64 -0.28
CA SER A 166 -7.80 6.04 1.01
C SER A 166 -9.31 5.85 1.11
N GLY A 167 -9.74 5.39 2.28
CA GLY A 167 -11.13 5.38 2.75
C GLY A 167 -11.60 6.71 3.37
N GLY A 168 -10.73 7.72 3.50
CA GLY A 168 -11.07 9.04 4.04
C GLY A 168 -10.12 9.55 5.14
N ALA A 169 -10.64 10.40 6.01
CA ALA A 169 -9.90 10.96 7.15
C ALA A 169 -9.88 9.98 8.34
N ARG A 170 -8.81 9.99 9.15
CA ARG A 170 -8.68 9.12 10.32
C ARG A 170 -9.49 9.67 11.50
N MET A 171 -10.69 9.13 11.69
CA MET A 171 -11.64 9.62 12.71
C MET A 171 -11.06 9.63 14.13
N GLN A 172 -10.16 8.71 14.44
CA GLN A 172 -9.52 8.58 15.75
C GLN A 172 -8.68 9.81 16.12
N GLU A 173 -8.22 10.57 15.12
CA GLU A 173 -7.47 11.82 15.33
C GLU A 173 -8.34 13.09 15.11
N SER A 174 -9.61 12.91 14.74
CA SER A 174 -10.63 13.95 14.65
C SER A 174 -10.17 15.20 13.86
N ILE A 175 -10.22 16.39 14.48
CA ILE A 175 -9.84 17.67 13.87
C ILE A 175 -8.40 17.66 13.35
N LEU A 176 -7.48 16.89 13.95
CA LEU A 176 -6.10 16.79 13.48
C LEU A 176 -6.04 16.18 12.08
N SER A 177 -6.86 15.16 11.81
CA SER A 177 -6.99 14.58 10.47
C SER A 177 -7.59 15.56 9.47
N LEU A 178 -8.60 16.33 9.86
CA LEU A 178 -9.20 17.35 8.98
C LEU A 178 -8.16 18.41 8.60
N MET A 179 -7.35 18.88 9.56
CA MET A 179 -6.34 19.91 9.31
C MET A 179 -5.23 19.46 8.36
N GLN A 180 -5.01 18.14 8.19
CA GLN A 180 -4.06 17.66 7.19
C GLN A 180 -4.47 18.00 5.76
N MET A 181 -5.78 18.15 5.48
CA MET A 181 -6.27 18.62 4.18
C MET A 181 -5.75 20.04 3.89
N ALA A 182 -5.91 20.95 4.83
CA ALA A 182 -5.48 22.34 4.69
C ALA A 182 -3.95 22.43 4.57
N LYS A 183 -3.22 21.69 5.42
CA LYS A 183 -1.75 21.66 5.43
C LYS A 183 -1.15 21.20 4.10
N THR A 184 -1.61 20.07 3.58
CA THR A 184 -1.10 19.52 2.32
C THR A 184 -1.49 20.41 1.13
N SER A 185 -2.73 20.90 1.10
CA SER A 185 -3.21 21.80 0.03
C SER A 185 -2.44 23.14 -0.01
N ALA A 186 -2.12 23.72 1.15
CA ALA A 186 -1.34 24.96 1.22
C ALA A 186 0.08 24.78 0.65
N LEU A 187 0.72 23.64 0.92
CA LEU A 187 2.05 23.34 0.37
C LEU A 187 2.01 23.05 -1.13
N LEU A 188 0.95 22.38 -1.62
CA LEU A 188 0.74 22.21 -3.07
C LEU A 188 0.51 23.55 -3.79
N GLY A 189 -0.14 24.52 -3.14
CA GLY A 189 -0.24 25.89 -3.66
C GLY A 189 1.14 26.49 -3.95
N ARG A 190 2.09 26.34 -3.02
CA ARG A 190 3.49 26.79 -3.20
C ARG A 190 4.22 26.00 -4.29
N LEU A 191 3.92 24.71 -4.43
CA LEU A 191 4.50 23.87 -5.48
C LEU A 191 4.08 24.38 -6.87
N ARG A 192 2.79 24.71 -7.01
CA ARG A 192 2.22 25.31 -8.21
C ARG A 192 2.82 26.67 -8.54
N GLU A 193 3.02 27.55 -7.54
CA GLU A 193 3.70 28.84 -7.72
C GLU A 193 5.12 28.69 -8.29
N LYS A 194 5.84 27.65 -7.84
CA LYS A 194 7.18 27.30 -8.37
C LYS A 194 7.14 26.56 -9.70
N ARG A 195 5.95 26.26 -10.25
CA ARG A 195 5.76 25.50 -11.50
C ARG A 195 6.47 24.14 -11.49
N ILE A 196 6.49 23.48 -10.33
CA ILE A 196 7.01 22.12 -10.22
C ILE A 196 5.85 21.17 -10.50
N PRO A 197 5.96 20.25 -11.48
CA PRO A 197 4.85 19.38 -11.85
C PRO A 197 4.41 18.47 -10.71
N PHE A 198 3.10 18.40 -10.48
CA PHE A 198 2.49 17.44 -9.57
C PHE A 198 1.53 16.51 -10.31
N ILE A 199 1.82 15.21 -10.28
CA ILE A 199 0.97 14.15 -10.83
C ILE A 199 0.25 13.44 -9.69
N SER A 200 -1.09 13.44 -9.73
CA SER A 200 -1.94 12.76 -8.76
C SER A 200 -2.56 11.51 -9.37
N ILE A 201 -2.16 10.34 -8.86
CA ILE A 201 -2.65 9.04 -9.32
C ILE A 201 -3.68 8.54 -8.32
N LEU A 202 -4.96 8.51 -8.71
CA LEU A 202 -6.02 7.99 -7.85
C LEU A 202 -6.24 6.50 -8.10
N THR A 203 -6.11 5.70 -7.05
CA THR A 203 -6.35 4.26 -7.11
C THR A 203 -7.58 3.86 -6.28
N HIS A 204 -8.04 2.62 -6.44
CA HIS A 204 -9.26 2.15 -5.78
C HIS A 204 -9.00 1.70 -4.32
N PRO A 205 -9.69 2.29 -3.32
CA PRO A 205 -10.55 3.49 -3.38
C PRO A 205 -9.76 4.77 -3.06
N THR A 206 -10.22 5.92 -3.55
CA THR A 206 -9.79 7.24 -3.06
C THR A 206 -11.05 8.03 -2.73
N THR A 207 -11.31 8.20 -1.44
CA THR A 207 -12.57 8.79 -0.93
C THR A 207 -12.34 9.83 0.17
N GLY A 208 -13.38 10.61 0.49
CA GLY A 208 -13.42 11.50 1.66
C GLY A 208 -12.40 12.63 1.63
N GLY A 209 -11.78 12.88 2.78
CA GLY A 209 -10.85 14.01 2.96
C GLY A 209 -9.63 13.97 2.05
N VAL A 210 -9.15 12.78 1.66
CA VAL A 210 -8.03 12.65 0.70
C VAL A 210 -8.47 13.11 -0.69
N THR A 211 -9.61 12.63 -1.19
CA THR A 211 -10.17 13.09 -2.48
C THR A 211 -10.44 14.58 -2.48
N ALA A 212 -10.97 15.12 -1.39
CA ALA A 212 -11.29 16.54 -1.27
C ALA A 212 -10.07 17.43 -0.94
N SER A 213 -8.84 16.90 -1.04
CA SER A 213 -7.61 17.66 -0.80
C SER A 213 -6.54 17.32 -1.86
N PHE A 214 -5.34 16.91 -1.45
CA PHE A 214 -4.19 16.76 -2.34
C PHE A 214 -4.44 15.84 -3.53
N ALA A 215 -5.32 14.82 -3.38
CA ALA A 215 -5.56 13.88 -4.47
C ALA A 215 -6.26 14.50 -5.69
N MET A 216 -6.99 15.62 -5.54
CA MET A 216 -7.67 16.31 -6.64
C MET A 216 -6.98 17.62 -7.05
N LEU A 217 -5.77 17.88 -6.53
CA LEU A 217 -5.02 19.12 -6.79
C LEU A 217 -3.80 18.90 -7.69
N GLY A 218 -3.77 17.77 -8.41
CA GLY A 218 -2.75 17.47 -9.42
C GLY A 218 -2.80 18.44 -10.61
N ASP A 219 -1.65 18.71 -11.21
CA ASP A 219 -1.59 19.28 -12.56
C ASP A 219 -2.07 18.25 -13.60
N LEU A 220 -1.84 16.96 -13.30
CA LEU A 220 -2.34 15.79 -14.02
C LEU A 220 -2.93 14.77 -13.04
#